data_AF-A0A2T5MBQ2-F1
#
_entry.id   AF-A0A2T5MBQ2-F1
#
_cell.length_a   1.000
_cell.length_b   1.000
_cell.length_c   1.000
_cell.angle_alpha   90.00
_cell.angle_beta   90.00
_cell.angle_gamma   90.00
#
_symmetry.space_group_name_H-M   'P 1'
#
loop_
_entity.id
_entity.type
_entity.pdbx_description
1 polymer ?
#
loop_
_entity_poly.entity_id
_entity_poly.type
_entity_poly.pdbx_seq_one_letter_code
_entity_poly.pdbx_strand_id
1 'polypeptide(L)'
;MPTRLLGPGTNQVDRDFFNDGIWTLGHEPRAEQVWDNLRRNQKTSAAMEAQFRAIIEAVGENPEREGLVRTPLRAAKAMQYLTQGYEQDINEIVNGAIFESENDQMVIVRHIEMYSLCEHHLLPFIGKCHVAYLPDGKVIGLSKIPRIVDMFARRLQIQENLTKQIGECVQNVTGAKGVAVVIEAKHLCAMMRGVGKQNSDMVTSVMLGRFREDSRTRQEFLDLIRS
;
A
#
# COMPACT_ATOMS: atom_id res chain seq x y z
N MET A 1 -31.84 53.63 -7.96
CA MET A 1 -32.24 52.22 -7.73
C MET A 1 -31.92 51.40 -8.99
N PRO A 2 -31.47 50.14 -8.90
CA PRO A 2 -30.82 49.50 -7.76
C PRO A 2 -29.51 48.76 -8.13
N THR A 3 -28.68 48.66 -7.09
CA THR A 3 -27.70 47.64 -6.76
C THR A 3 -28.13 46.21 -7.13
N ARG A 4 -27.20 45.37 -7.62
CA ARG A 4 -27.33 43.92 -7.57
C ARG A 4 -26.09 43.29 -6.94
N LEU A 5 -26.31 42.69 -5.78
CA LEU A 5 -25.39 41.93 -4.95
C LEU A 5 -24.88 40.69 -5.71
N LEU A 6 -23.56 40.48 -5.74
CA LEU A 6 -22.98 39.17 -6.03
C LEU A 6 -22.96 38.38 -4.71
N GLY A 7 -23.77 37.32 -4.65
CA GLY A 7 -23.75 36.33 -3.58
C GLY A 7 -22.51 35.43 -3.65
N PRO A 8 -22.24 34.64 -2.60
CA PRO A 8 -21.00 33.89 -2.46
C PRO A 8 -20.93 32.73 -3.46
N GLY A 9 -19.80 32.65 -4.15
CA GLY A 9 -19.51 31.64 -5.16
C GLY A 9 -19.56 30.23 -4.58
N THR A 10 -20.47 29.42 -5.10
CA THR A 10 -20.36 27.98 -5.06
C THR A 10 -19.24 27.57 -6.01
N ASN A 11 -18.19 26.95 -5.46
CA ASN A 11 -17.10 26.34 -6.21
C ASN A 11 -17.65 25.33 -7.22
N GLN A 12 -17.78 25.79 -8.46
CA GLN A 12 -17.99 24.99 -9.63
C GLN A 12 -16.62 24.41 -10.02
N VAL A 13 -16.20 23.38 -9.30
CA VAL A 13 -15.01 22.60 -9.65
C VAL A 13 -15.36 21.87 -10.95
N ASP A 14 -14.58 22.16 -11.98
CA ASP A 14 -14.68 21.73 -13.37
C ASP A 14 -15.44 20.42 -13.63
N ARG A 15 -16.55 20.54 -14.34
CA ARG A 15 -17.29 19.41 -14.94
C ARG A 15 -16.62 18.84 -16.19
N ASP A 16 -15.51 19.44 -16.64
CA ASP A 16 -14.94 19.18 -17.95
C ASP A 16 -13.74 18.23 -17.93
N PHE A 17 -13.35 17.69 -16.77
CA PHE A 17 -12.22 16.75 -16.66
C PHE A 17 -12.55 15.29 -17.01
N PHE A 18 -13.80 14.99 -17.38
CA PHE A 18 -14.30 13.61 -17.59
C PHE A 18 -14.70 13.26 -19.03
N ASN A 19 -14.45 14.12 -20.02
CA ASN A 19 -15.02 13.92 -21.37
C ASN A 19 -14.05 13.61 -22.52
N ASP A 20 -12.83 13.13 -22.23
CA ASP A 20 -11.96 12.53 -23.26
C ASP A 20 -12.11 11.01 -23.24
N GLY A 21 -13.15 10.56 -23.94
CA GLY A 21 -13.61 9.17 -24.06
C GLY A 21 -12.63 8.20 -24.72
N ILE A 22 -11.65 7.74 -23.94
CA ILE A 22 -10.91 6.49 -24.18
C ILE A 22 -10.91 5.77 -22.82
N TRP A 23 -11.21 4.47 -22.80
CA TRP A 23 -11.49 3.59 -21.63
C TRP A 23 -12.96 3.42 -21.24
N THR A 24 -13.78 2.84 -22.12
CA THR A 24 -15.00 2.14 -21.72
C THR A 24 -14.73 0.65 -21.63
N LEU A 25 -14.57 0.13 -20.40
CA LEU A 25 -15.00 -1.20 -19.91
C LEU A 25 -14.34 -1.47 -18.54
N GLY A 26 -15.00 -0.93 -17.51
CA GLY A 26 -14.74 -1.19 -16.11
C GLY A 26 -15.78 -0.41 -15.32
N HIS A 27 -16.56 -1.08 -14.49
CA HIS A 27 -17.66 -0.47 -13.74
C HIS A 27 -17.21 0.79 -13.00
N GLU A 28 -17.71 1.96 -13.43
CA GLU A 28 -17.61 3.16 -12.60
C GLU A 28 -18.35 2.90 -11.27
N PRO A 29 -17.73 3.23 -10.12
CA PRO A 29 -18.45 3.17 -8.86
C PRO A 29 -19.68 4.08 -8.92
N ARG A 30 -20.80 3.63 -8.33
CA ARG A 30 -22.03 4.45 -8.33
C ARG A 30 -21.71 5.79 -7.70
N ALA A 31 -22.15 6.89 -8.33
CA ALA A 31 -21.84 8.25 -7.88
C ALA A 31 -22.05 8.46 -6.37
N GLU A 32 -23.05 7.80 -5.77
CA GLU A 32 -23.35 7.81 -4.34
C GLU A 32 -22.20 7.23 -3.47
N GLN A 33 -21.58 6.11 -3.89
CA GLN A 33 -20.39 5.56 -3.21
C GLN A 33 -19.20 6.51 -3.30
N VAL A 34 -19.02 7.19 -4.43
CA VAL A 34 -17.95 8.18 -4.61
C VAL A 34 -18.16 9.36 -3.65
N TRP A 35 -19.39 9.89 -3.56
CA TRP A 35 -19.70 11.00 -2.64
C TRP A 35 -19.56 10.61 -1.17
N ASP A 36 -19.97 9.41 -0.78
CA ASP A 36 -19.83 8.93 0.60
C ASP A 36 -18.37 8.68 0.98
N ASN A 37 -17.54 8.20 0.04
CA ASN A 37 -16.09 8.07 0.23
C ASN A 37 -15.43 9.44 0.36
N LEU A 38 -15.78 10.40 -0.50
CA LEU A 38 -15.25 11.77 -0.42
C LEU A 38 -15.61 12.44 0.91
N ARG A 39 -16.86 12.32 1.38
CA ARG A 39 -17.31 12.89 2.65
C ARG A 39 -16.64 12.23 3.86
N ARG A 40 -16.49 10.89 3.85
CA ARG A 40 -15.78 10.16 4.91
C ARG A 40 -14.32 10.56 4.95
N ASN A 41 -13.64 10.59 3.81
CA ASN A 41 -12.24 11.02 3.72
C ASN A 41 -12.04 12.46 4.18
N GLN A 42 -12.99 13.35 3.86
CA GLN A 42 -12.94 14.75 4.27
C GLN A 42 -13.15 14.91 5.79
N LYS A 43 -14.09 14.18 6.40
CA LYS A 43 -14.30 14.19 7.86
C LYS A 43 -13.12 13.58 8.62
N THR A 44 -12.60 12.45 8.16
CA THR A 44 -11.41 11.80 8.76
C THR A 44 -10.18 12.70 8.66
N SER A 45 -10.01 13.41 7.53
CA SER A 45 -8.90 14.34 7.34
C SER A 45 -8.93 15.50 8.34
N ALA A 46 -10.11 16.07 8.64
CA ALA A 46 -10.22 17.19 9.58
C ALA A 46 -9.93 16.78 11.03
N ALA A 47 -10.42 15.61 11.46
CA ALA A 47 -10.14 15.10 12.79
C ALA A 47 -8.64 14.79 12.97
N MET A 48 -8.02 14.13 11.99
CA MET A 48 -6.59 13.78 12.03
C MET A 48 -5.68 15.01 11.94
N GLU A 49 -6.08 16.02 11.17
CA GLU A 49 -5.39 17.32 11.11
C GLU A 49 -5.31 17.97 12.51
N ALA A 50 -6.42 18.00 13.25
CA ALA A 50 -6.41 18.52 14.62
C ALA A 50 -5.45 17.75 15.54
N GLN A 51 -5.37 16.41 15.40
CA GLN A 51 -4.44 15.60 16.18
C GLN A 51 -2.97 15.89 15.84
N PHE A 52 -2.64 16.06 14.56
CA PHE A 52 -1.27 16.45 14.17
C PHE A 52 -0.90 17.85 14.65
N ARG A 53 -1.85 18.80 14.67
CA ARG A 53 -1.61 20.12 15.28
C ARG A 53 -1.31 19.99 16.78
N ALA A 54 -2.10 19.18 17.50
CA ALA A 54 -1.89 18.92 18.92
C ALA A 54 -0.52 18.26 19.19
N ILE A 55 -0.07 17.35 18.33
CA ILE A 55 1.28 16.75 18.44
C ILE A 55 2.36 17.82 18.28
N ILE A 56 2.24 18.73 17.29
CA ILE A 56 3.21 19.81 17.06
C ILE A 56 3.30 20.73 18.27
N GLU A 57 2.16 21.12 18.84
CA GLU A 57 2.10 21.94 20.07
C GLU A 57 2.72 21.18 21.25
N ALA A 58 2.41 19.89 21.40
CA ALA A 58 2.89 19.06 22.51
C ALA A 58 4.41 18.83 22.49
N VAL A 59 5.06 18.85 21.32
CA VAL A 59 6.53 18.79 21.23
C VAL A 59 7.21 20.16 21.45
N GLY A 60 6.43 21.21 21.72
CA GLY A 60 6.92 22.55 22.03
C GLY A 60 7.16 23.46 20.82
N GLU A 61 6.70 23.08 19.63
CA GLU A 61 6.79 23.91 18.43
C GLU A 61 5.64 24.92 18.33
N ASN A 62 5.88 26.02 17.60
CA ASN A 62 4.84 27.00 17.28
C ASN A 62 4.12 26.60 15.98
N PRO A 63 2.84 26.15 16.03
CA PRO A 63 2.10 25.75 14.83
C PRO A 63 1.84 26.90 13.85
N GLU A 64 1.93 28.16 14.31
CA GLU A 64 1.76 29.36 13.48
C GLU A 64 3.03 29.77 12.72
N ARG A 65 4.16 29.07 12.94
CA ARG A 65 5.38 29.27 12.15
C ARG A 65 5.08 28.97 10.68
N GLU A 66 5.58 29.80 9.76
CA GLU A 66 5.30 29.70 8.30
C GLU A 66 5.38 28.25 7.77
N GLY A 67 6.43 27.51 8.15
CA GLY A 67 6.63 26.12 7.73
C GLY A 67 5.62 25.11 8.31
N LEU A 68 4.97 25.42 9.43
CA LEU A 68 4.09 24.51 10.19
C LEU A 68 2.59 24.78 10.01
N VAL A 69 2.19 25.97 9.55
CA VAL A 69 0.77 26.34 9.38
C VAL A 69 -0.02 25.29 8.59
N ARG A 70 0.60 24.68 7.57
CA ARG A 70 -0.02 23.64 6.72
C ARG A 70 0.47 22.23 7.02
N THR A 71 1.36 22.04 7.99
CA THR A 71 1.88 20.72 8.37
C THR A 71 0.80 19.78 8.88
N PRO A 72 -0.15 20.20 9.75
CA PRO A 72 -1.23 19.33 10.21
C PRO A 72 -2.01 18.65 9.07
N LEU A 73 -2.41 19.43 8.06
CA LEU A 73 -3.11 18.90 6.88
C LEU A 73 -2.21 17.96 6.06
N ARG A 74 -0.95 18.35 5.82
CA ARG A 74 0.00 17.52 5.04
C ARG A 74 0.26 16.19 5.75
N ALA A 75 0.43 16.21 7.06
CA ALA A 75 0.67 15.03 7.89
C ALA A 75 -0.56 14.10 7.90
N ALA A 76 -1.77 14.66 8.03
CA ALA A 76 -3.01 13.90 7.95
C ALA A 76 -3.16 13.17 6.61
N LYS A 77 -2.97 13.89 5.50
CA LYS A 77 -3.01 13.28 4.15
C LYS A 77 -1.93 12.23 3.94
N ALA A 78 -0.72 12.46 4.44
CA ALA A 78 0.36 11.49 4.36
C ALA A 78 0.02 10.22 5.14
N MET A 79 -0.47 10.34 6.38
CA MET A 79 -0.88 9.18 7.18
C MET A 79 -2.00 8.40 6.50
N GLN A 80 -3.04 9.08 5.98
CA GLN A 80 -4.11 8.43 5.21
C GLN A 80 -3.57 7.64 4.01
N TYR A 81 -2.64 8.21 3.24
CA TYR A 81 -2.01 7.51 2.12
C TYR A 81 -1.21 6.29 2.58
N LEU A 82 -0.45 6.43 3.67
CA LEU A 82 0.37 5.35 4.24
C LEU A 82 -0.48 4.24 4.89
N THR A 83 -1.77 4.48 5.15
CA THR A 83 -2.71 3.50 5.72
C THR A 83 -3.87 3.14 4.78
N GLN A 84 -3.85 3.57 3.52
CA GLN A 84 -4.97 3.35 2.59
C GLN A 84 -5.22 1.87 2.26
N GLY A 85 -4.24 1.00 2.52
CA GLY A 85 -4.34 -0.43 2.27
C GLY A 85 -5.45 -1.13 3.08
N TYR A 86 -5.95 -0.52 4.15
CA TYR A 86 -7.11 -1.02 4.90
C TYR A 86 -8.44 -0.91 4.12
N GLU A 87 -8.54 0.04 3.20
CA GLU A 87 -9.77 0.33 2.46
C GLU A 87 -9.79 -0.32 1.07
N GLN A 88 -8.68 -0.96 0.67
CA GLN A 88 -8.56 -1.60 -0.63
C GLN A 88 -9.16 -3.00 -0.64
N ASP A 89 -9.81 -3.35 -1.74
CA ASP A 89 -10.35 -4.69 -2.01
C ASP A 89 -9.44 -5.46 -2.97
N ILE A 90 -9.18 -6.73 -2.63
CA ILE A 90 -8.29 -7.59 -3.44
C ILE A 90 -8.89 -7.88 -4.83
N ASN A 91 -10.21 -8.04 -4.94
CA ASN A 91 -10.88 -8.30 -6.21
C ASN A 91 -10.80 -7.08 -7.13
N GLU A 92 -10.90 -5.87 -6.59
CA GLU A 92 -10.68 -4.63 -7.35
C GLU A 92 -9.22 -4.47 -7.79
N ILE A 93 -8.26 -4.85 -6.93
CA ILE A 93 -6.84 -4.84 -7.30
C ILE A 93 -6.57 -5.79 -8.45
N VAL A 94 -7.02 -7.05 -8.33
CA VAL A 94 -6.84 -8.08 -9.35
C VAL A 94 -7.59 -7.72 -10.61
N ASN A 95 -8.83 -7.22 -10.49
CA ASN A 95 -9.70 -6.80 -11.59
C ASN A 95 -9.75 -7.81 -12.75
N GLY A 96 -9.94 -9.09 -12.42
CA GLY A 96 -9.98 -10.17 -13.40
C GLY A 96 -8.68 -10.45 -14.17
N ALA A 97 -7.54 -9.86 -13.77
CA ALA A 97 -6.25 -10.07 -14.43
C ALA A 97 -5.59 -11.41 -14.04
N ILE A 98 -6.35 -12.49 -14.20
CA ILE A 98 -5.93 -13.88 -14.05
C ILE A 98 -6.16 -14.53 -15.41
N PHE A 99 -5.09 -15.10 -15.97
CA PHE A 99 -5.08 -15.63 -17.33
C PHE A 99 -4.76 -17.12 -17.30
N GLU A 100 -5.39 -17.89 -18.19
CA GLU A 100 -5.00 -19.28 -18.40
C GLU A 100 -3.59 -19.36 -18.96
N SER A 101 -2.82 -20.35 -18.50
CA SER A 101 -1.46 -20.58 -18.97
C SER A 101 -1.07 -22.03 -18.76
N GLU A 102 -0.40 -22.60 -19.76
CA GLU A 102 0.25 -23.91 -19.66
C GLU A 102 1.59 -23.85 -18.94
N ASN A 103 2.10 -22.65 -18.62
CA ASN A 103 3.36 -22.49 -17.91
C ASN A 103 3.23 -23.03 -16.48
N ASP A 104 3.98 -24.08 -16.16
CA ASP A 104 4.08 -24.68 -14.84
C ASP A 104 5.41 -24.35 -14.12
N GLN A 105 6.23 -23.50 -14.73
CA GLN A 105 7.52 -23.07 -14.21
C GLN A 105 7.38 -21.90 -13.24
N MET A 106 8.40 -21.71 -12.39
CA MET A 106 8.44 -20.66 -11.39
C MET A 106 8.34 -19.26 -12.02
N VAL A 107 7.44 -18.43 -11.49
CA VAL A 107 7.34 -17.01 -11.83
C VAL A 107 7.83 -16.20 -10.63
N ILE A 108 8.76 -15.27 -10.86
CA ILE A 108 9.36 -14.43 -9.83
C ILE A 108 9.18 -12.95 -10.17
N VAL A 109 8.69 -12.18 -9.21
CA VAL A 109 8.70 -10.72 -9.19
C VAL A 109 9.58 -10.29 -8.02
N ARG A 110 10.77 -9.78 -8.32
CA ARG A 110 11.80 -9.42 -7.32
C ARG A 110 12.10 -7.93 -7.33
N HIS A 111 12.66 -7.45 -6.22
CA HIS A 111 12.98 -6.04 -5.98
C HIS A 111 11.76 -5.11 -6.05
N ILE A 112 10.63 -5.55 -5.53
CA ILE A 112 9.47 -4.68 -5.37
C ILE A 112 9.77 -3.73 -4.20
N GLU A 113 9.97 -2.45 -4.46
CA GLU A 113 10.15 -1.46 -3.40
C GLU A 113 8.93 -1.44 -2.49
N MET A 114 9.18 -1.46 -1.18
CA MET A 114 8.14 -1.55 -0.17
C MET A 114 8.39 -0.52 0.93
N TYR A 115 7.31 0.19 1.29
CA TYR A 115 7.25 1.14 2.40
C TYR A 115 6.08 0.77 3.30
N SER A 116 6.32 0.65 4.59
CA SER A 116 5.28 0.37 5.57
C SER A 116 5.55 1.10 6.88
N LEU A 117 4.58 1.10 7.80
CA LEU A 117 4.67 1.74 9.10
C LEU A 117 4.72 0.69 10.20
N CYS A 118 5.75 0.74 11.05
CA CYS A 118 5.83 -0.12 12.23
C CYS A 118 4.70 0.24 13.20
N GLU A 119 3.80 -0.69 13.49
CA GLU A 119 2.64 -0.44 14.35
C GLU A 119 3.01 -0.01 15.78
N HIS A 120 4.17 -0.44 16.28
CA HIS A 120 4.64 -0.10 17.62
C HIS A 120 5.05 1.37 17.79
N HIS A 121 5.47 2.03 16.72
CA HIS A 121 6.13 3.34 16.80
C HIS A 121 5.64 4.34 15.77
N LEU A 122 4.80 3.91 14.82
CA LEU A 122 4.35 4.68 13.66
C LEU A 122 5.52 5.25 12.83
N LEU A 123 6.69 4.60 12.92
CA LEU A 123 7.88 4.95 12.14
C LEU A 123 8.01 4.01 10.95
N PRO A 124 8.46 4.51 9.79
CA PRO A 124 8.61 3.68 8.61
C PRO A 124 9.60 2.51 8.79
N PHE A 125 9.29 1.40 8.13
CA PHE A 125 10.30 0.43 7.70
C PHE A 125 10.21 0.29 6.18
N ILE A 126 11.39 0.28 5.55
CA ILE A 126 11.55 0.46 4.11
C ILE A 126 12.47 -0.63 3.58
N GLY A 127 12.10 -1.25 2.47
CA GLY A 127 12.81 -2.40 1.99
C GLY A 127 12.37 -2.88 0.62
N LYS A 128 12.64 -4.15 0.36
CA LYS A 128 12.25 -4.84 -0.86
C LYS A 128 11.45 -6.09 -0.53
N CYS A 129 10.46 -6.36 -1.36
CA CYS A 129 9.69 -7.59 -1.36
C CYS A 129 10.01 -8.40 -2.62
N HIS A 130 10.14 -9.71 -2.46
CA HIS A 130 10.36 -10.68 -3.51
C HIS A 130 9.26 -11.71 -3.41
N VAL A 131 8.51 -11.89 -4.48
CA VAL A 131 7.39 -12.82 -4.53
C VAL A 131 7.64 -13.81 -5.66
N ALA A 132 7.51 -15.09 -5.37
CA ALA A 132 7.50 -16.15 -6.36
C ALA A 132 6.27 -17.03 -6.18
N TYR A 133 5.78 -17.60 -7.28
CA TYR A 133 4.74 -18.62 -7.23
C TYR A 133 4.93 -19.66 -8.33
N LEU A 134 4.39 -20.85 -8.09
CA LEU A 134 4.32 -21.94 -9.07
C LEU A 134 2.90 -22.03 -9.62
N PRO A 135 2.65 -21.62 -10.88
CA PRO A 135 1.32 -21.61 -11.45
C PRO A 135 0.63 -23.00 -11.43
N ASP A 136 -0.70 -22.98 -11.38
CA ASP A 136 -1.53 -24.17 -11.60
C ASP A 136 -2.60 -23.87 -12.65
N GLY A 137 -2.20 -23.89 -13.92
CA GLY A 137 -3.07 -23.54 -15.05
C GLY A 137 -3.43 -22.05 -15.18
N LYS A 138 -3.03 -21.22 -14.20
CA LYS A 138 -3.34 -19.79 -14.15
C LYS A 138 -2.15 -18.94 -13.75
N VAL A 139 -1.99 -17.79 -14.42
CA VAL A 139 -1.02 -16.75 -14.09
C VAL A 139 -1.70 -15.43 -13.79
N ILE A 140 -1.15 -14.68 -12.85
CA ILE A 140 -1.63 -13.34 -12.51
C ILE A 140 -0.86 -12.30 -13.31
N GLY A 141 -1.56 -11.24 -13.73
CA GLY A 141 -0.91 -10.10 -14.40
C GLY A 141 0.24 -9.54 -13.54
N LEU A 142 1.41 -9.35 -14.16
CA LEU A 142 2.65 -8.96 -13.46
C LEU A 142 2.48 -7.75 -12.53
N SER A 143 1.74 -6.74 -12.97
CA SER A 143 1.50 -5.50 -12.21
C SER A 143 0.65 -5.68 -10.96
N LYS A 144 0.00 -6.84 -10.77
CA LYS A 144 -0.86 -7.10 -9.62
C LYS A 144 -0.08 -7.51 -8.38
N ILE A 145 1.06 -8.21 -8.55
CA ILE A 145 1.89 -8.62 -7.42
C ILE A 145 2.40 -7.40 -6.62
N PRO A 146 3.01 -6.35 -7.24
CA PRO A 146 3.36 -5.13 -6.52
C PRO A 146 2.16 -4.44 -5.86
N ARG A 147 0.98 -4.45 -6.50
CA ARG A 147 -0.24 -3.86 -5.91
C ARG A 147 -0.72 -4.61 -4.67
N ILE A 148 -0.58 -5.94 -4.65
CA ILE A 148 -0.87 -6.76 -3.47
C ILE A 148 0.14 -6.44 -2.35
N VAL A 149 1.42 -6.28 -2.68
CA VAL A 149 2.44 -5.84 -1.72
C VAL A 149 2.05 -4.49 -1.11
N ASP A 150 1.72 -3.49 -1.94
CA ASP A 150 1.26 -2.16 -1.51
C ASP A 150 0.01 -2.22 -0.63
N MET A 151 -0.97 -3.06 -0.96
CA MET A 151 -2.21 -3.21 -0.21
C MET A 151 -1.98 -3.60 1.26
N PHE A 152 -1.01 -4.47 1.52
CA PHE A 152 -0.67 -4.86 2.88
C PHE A 152 0.38 -3.95 3.51
N ALA A 153 1.33 -3.42 2.73
CA ALA A 153 2.39 -2.56 3.23
C ALA A 153 1.86 -1.19 3.67
N ARG A 154 0.82 -0.67 3.00
CA ARG A 154 0.17 0.61 3.35
C ARG A 154 -0.84 0.43 4.50
N ARG A 155 -0.35 -0.11 5.60
CA ARG A 155 -1.05 -0.37 6.88
C ARG A 155 -0.06 -0.17 8.03
N LEU A 156 -0.56 -0.16 9.25
CA LEU A 156 0.29 -0.38 10.43
C LEU A 156 0.61 -1.87 10.51
N GLN A 157 1.89 -2.21 10.63
CA GLN A 157 2.38 -3.57 10.43
C GLN A 157 3.52 -3.96 11.37
N ILE A 158 3.68 -5.28 11.51
CA ILE A 158 4.96 -5.95 11.78
C ILE A 158 5.39 -6.72 10.52
N GLN A 159 6.71 -6.82 10.27
CA GLN A 159 7.22 -7.33 9.00
C GLN A 159 6.86 -8.81 8.77
N GLU A 160 6.80 -9.61 9.84
CA GLU A 160 6.42 -11.02 9.82
C GLU A 160 4.98 -11.20 9.31
N ASN A 161 4.04 -10.41 9.84
CA ASN A 161 2.63 -10.45 9.41
C ASN A 161 2.47 -9.96 7.99
N LEU A 162 3.14 -8.85 7.62
CA LEU A 162 3.14 -8.35 6.25
C LEU A 162 3.58 -9.43 5.25
N THR A 163 4.68 -10.12 5.55
CA THR A 163 5.23 -11.20 4.69
C THR A 163 4.22 -12.33 4.52
N LYS A 164 3.59 -12.76 5.63
CA LYS A 164 2.58 -13.82 5.62
C LYS A 164 1.32 -13.43 4.84
N GLN A 165 0.79 -12.24 5.08
CA GLN A 165 -0.41 -11.74 4.41
C GLN A 165 -0.24 -11.68 2.89
N ILE A 166 0.91 -11.21 2.40
CA ILE A 166 1.20 -11.20 0.97
C ILE A 166 1.22 -12.63 0.42
N GLY A 167 1.92 -13.55 1.07
CA GLY A 167 2.03 -14.95 0.61
C GLY A 167 0.67 -15.64 0.55
N GLU A 168 -0.12 -15.54 1.62
CA GLU A 168 -1.47 -16.12 1.68
C GLU A 168 -2.42 -15.49 0.66
N CYS A 169 -2.35 -14.17 0.47
CA CYS A 169 -3.17 -13.48 -0.52
C CYS A 169 -2.86 -13.93 -1.95
N VAL A 170 -1.57 -13.96 -2.33
CA VAL A 170 -1.15 -14.41 -3.66
C VAL A 170 -1.57 -15.87 -3.88
N GLN A 171 -1.39 -16.73 -2.88
CA GLN A 171 -1.79 -18.13 -2.92
C GLN A 171 -3.31 -18.29 -3.16
N ASN A 172 -4.13 -17.50 -2.46
CA ASN A 172 -5.59 -17.54 -2.57
C ASN A 172 -6.09 -17.00 -3.91
N VAL A 173 -5.49 -15.90 -4.40
CA VAL A 173 -5.89 -15.27 -5.67
C VAL A 173 -5.53 -16.13 -6.88
N THR A 174 -4.37 -16.79 -6.83
CA THR A 174 -3.84 -17.53 -7.98
C THR A 174 -4.24 -19.01 -7.97
N GLY A 175 -4.48 -19.60 -6.80
CA GLY A 175 -4.59 -21.06 -6.65
C GLY A 175 -3.28 -21.79 -6.96
N ALA A 176 -2.13 -21.12 -6.88
CA ALA A 176 -0.82 -21.67 -7.21
C ALA A 176 -0.49 -22.99 -6.48
N LYS A 177 0.42 -23.80 -6.99
CA LYS A 177 0.93 -25.00 -6.28
C LYS A 177 1.79 -24.64 -5.07
N GLY A 178 2.28 -23.41 -5.02
CA GLY A 178 3.02 -22.85 -3.91
C GLY A 178 3.39 -21.40 -4.16
N VAL A 179 3.64 -20.68 -3.08
CA VAL A 179 4.06 -19.27 -3.08
C VAL A 179 5.23 -19.11 -2.12
N ALA A 180 6.20 -18.26 -2.49
CA ALA A 180 7.27 -17.80 -1.63
C ALA A 180 7.28 -16.28 -1.59
N VAL A 181 7.45 -15.73 -0.38
CA VAL A 181 7.64 -14.30 -0.17
C VAL A 181 8.86 -14.10 0.72
N VAL A 182 9.77 -13.21 0.32
CA VAL A 182 10.88 -12.74 1.14
C VAL A 182 10.83 -11.22 1.20
N ILE A 183 10.92 -10.67 2.39
CA ILE A 183 11.05 -9.22 2.61
C ILE A 183 12.37 -8.97 3.33
N GLU A 184 13.15 -8.04 2.79
CA GLU A 184 14.34 -7.47 3.42
C GLU A 184 14.07 -5.98 3.67
N ALA A 185 14.13 -5.53 4.93
CA ALA A 185 13.82 -4.12 5.24
C ALA A 185 14.66 -3.55 6.39
N LYS A 186 14.83 -2.23 6.32
CA LYS A 186 15.43 -1.42 7.37
C LYS A 186 14.34 -0.73 8.18
N HIS A 187 14.46 -0.77 9.50
CA HIS A 187 13.46 -0.26 10.42
C HIS A 187 13.92 1.05 11.06
N LEU A 188 13.26 2.17 10.74
CA LEU A 188 13.68 3.47 11.28
C LEU A 188 13.55 3.51 12.81
N CYS A 189 12.63 2.74 13.40
CA CYS A 189 12.51 2.63 14.85
C CYS A 189 13.76 2.05 15.55
N ALA A 190 14.62 1.31 14.85
CA ALA A 190 15.90 0.81 15.36
C ALA A 190 17.12 1.61 14.88
N MET A 191 16.94 2.45 13.85
CA MET A 191 18.02 3.24 13.24
C MET A 191 18.11 4.66 13.80
N MET A 192 17.01 5.40 13.79
CA MET A 192 17.01 6.83 14.15
C MET A 192 16.72 7.09 15.63
N ARG A 193 16.43 6.02 16.39
CA ARG A 193 16.22 6.04 17.84
C ARG A 193 16.57 4.68 18.45
N GLY A 194 16.48 4.57 19.77
CA GLY A 194 16.69 3.31 20.48
C GLY A 194 18.13 2.82 20.30
N VAL A 195 18.29 1.62 19.74
CA VAL A 195 19.60 0.95 19.58
C VAL A 195 20.52 1.59 18.52
N GLY A 196 19.99 2.43 17.64
CA GLY A 196 20.77 3.26 16.72
C GLY A 196 21.61 2.49 15.68
N LYS A 197 21.18 1.31 15.21
CA LYS A 197 21.96 0.46 14.30
C LYS A 197 21.68 0.79 12.83
N GLN A 198 22.63 1.46 12.18
CA GLN A 198 22.45 2.00 10.81
C GLN A 198 22.48 0.94 9.70
N ASN A 199 23.13 -0.19 9.97
CA ASN A 199 23.38 -1.23 8.97
C ASN A 199 22.54 -2.49 9.19
N SER A 200 21.73 -2.55 10.26
CA SER A 200 20.90 -3.72 10.51
C SER A 200 19.73 -3.74 9.54
N ASP A 201 19.61 -4.85 8.82
CA ASP A 201 18.43 -5.25 8.07
C ASP A 201 17.72 -6.41 8.78
N MET A 202 16.42 -6.51 8.54
CA MET A 202 15.58 -7.62 8.98
C MET A 202 15.07 -8.35 7.74
N VAL A 203 15.29 -9.66 7.71
CA VAL A 203 14.79 -10.54 6.65
C VAL A 203 13.71 -11.44 7.23
N THR A 204 12.56 -11.47 6.56
CA THR A 204 11.43 -12.36 6.87
C THR A 204 11.06 -13.14 5.62
N SER A 205 10.57 -14.36 5.80
CA SER A 205 10.15 -15.19 4.68
C SER A 205 8.93 -16.04 5.02
N VAL A 206 8.05 -16.24 4.05
CA VAL A 206 6.95 -17.20 4.11
C VAL A 206 7.01 -18.10 2.88
N MET A 207 6.90 -19.41 3.11
CA MET A 207 6.91 -20.45 2.10
C MET A 207 5.64 -21.27 2.24
N LEU A 208 4.87 -21.39 1.16
CA LEU A 208 3.59 -22.10 1.07
C LEU A 208 3.64 -23.17 -0.02
N GLY A 209 2.84 -24.23 0.14
CA GLY A 209 2.75 -25.34 -0.81
C GLY A 209 4.12 -25.91 -1.17
N ARG A 210 4.39 -26.07 -2.46
CA ARG A 210 5.65 -26.64 -2.98
C ARG A 210 6.91 -25.93 -2.49
N PHE A 211 6.90 -24.62 -2.24
CA PHE A 211 8.06 -23.92 -1.67
C PHE A 211 8.35 -24.33 -0.21
N ARG A 212 7.34 -24.78 0.53
CA ARG A 212 7.51 -25.33 1.89
C ARG A 212 7.96 -26.78 1.85
N GLU A 213 7.30 -27.56 0.99
CA GLU A 213 7.45 -29.02 0.90
C GLU A 213 8.73 -29.48 0.20
N ASP A 214 9.15 -28.80 -0.88
CA ASP A 214 10.35 -29.15 -1.63
C ASP A 214 11.47 -28.14 -1.39
N SER A 215 12.53 -28.61 -0.73
CA SER A 215 13.74 -27.81 -0.47
C SER A 215 14.45 -27.34 -1.74
N ARG A 216 14.35 -28.08 -2.86
CA ARG A 216 15.02 -27.74 -4.12
C ARG A 216 14.36 -26.53 -4.77
N THR A 217 13.03 -26.53 -4.86
CA THR A 217 12.23 -25.38 -5.32
C THR A 217 12.49 -24.14 -4.47
N ARG A 218 12.55 -24.31 -3.14
CA ARG A 218 12.89 -23.21 -2.24
C ARG A 218 14.29 -22.66 -2.48
N GLN A 219 15.27 -23.54 -2.67
CA GLN A 219 16.65 -23.14 -2.91
C GLN A 219 16.80 -22.41 -4.25
N GLU A 220 16.16 -22.91 -5.31
CA GLU A 220 16.12 -22.25 -6.63
C GLU A 220 15.63 -20.80 -6.50
N PHE A 221 14.54 -20.56 -5.80
CA PHE A 221 14.05 -19.20 -5.56
C PHE A 221 15.02 -18.34 -4.76
N LEU A 222 15.57 -18.86 -3.65
CA LEU A 222 16.51 -18.11 -2.82
C LEU A 222 17.79 -17.73 -3.57
N ASP A 223 18.24 -18.57 -4.51
CA ASP A 223 19.38 -18.29 -5.37
C ASP A 223 19.01 -17.24 -6.43
N LEU A 224 17.82 -17.36 -7.04
CA LEU A 224 17.33 -16.43 -8.07
C LEU A 224 16.99 -15.03 -7.54
N ILE A 225 16.81 -14.81 -6.25
CA ILE A 225 16.60 -13.46 -5.69
C ILE A 225 17.90 -12.77 -5.26
N ARG A 226 19.02 -13.49 -5.24
CA ARG A 226 20.35 -12.97 -4.88
C ARG A 226 21.18 -12.54 -6.09
N SER A 227 20.75 -12.88 -7.31
CA SER A 227 21.50 -12.68 -8.56
C SER A 227 21.35 -11.32 -9.21
#